data_AF-A0A968AIL3-F1
#
_entry.id   AF-A0A968AIL3-F1
#
_cell.length_a   1.000
_cell.length_b   1.000
_cell.length_c   1.000
_cell.angle_alpha   90.00
_cell.angle_beta   90.00
_cell.angle_gamma   90.00
#
_symmetry.space_group_name_H-M   'P 1'
#
loop_
_entity.id
_entity.type
_entity.pdbx_description
1 polymer ?
#
loop_
_entity_poly.entity_id
_entity_poly.type
_entity_poly.pdbx_seq_one_letter_code
_entity_poly.pdbx_strand_id
1 'polypeptide(L)'
;MIASDKNWYLANVLKPMPDHSPLYGSKPPEQGCPLDCGPCTWHASSCQLPVISITNACNLGCPICFTYNRADSIYNMSVREMIKTIDWIVESSGKVDLINITGGEPTLHPEIIDILTVCKRPEIGRVTMNSNGIILSENYGLCEKLAELGIYVILSFNTFESDVSRKLHGRDVTELKLRAISNLSRAGVKITLLNVMVNETNEDSIAGILDLMRQNDNILSLTVQTMTYTGQGGSKYVRTQRVPVDLAVKKICEQSGEVLEFDDFITRPSAHPLCYLLCYMLKAGNDFIPFARFAPHDKVRSLTRNSYLIRPENGEEFFKDVINQLFSEGKTEYLSVLRELVDKMYPPKKALTDFERQRIAESAVRTIYVHAHMDEDTFDCSRAMLCPDLVPSEPGLLIPACTYNLFYRMKDDRFYAEEAG
;
A
#
# COMPACT_ATOMS: atom_id res chain seq x y z
N MET A 1 16.02 -13.51 -9.39
CA MET A 1 16.83 -12.67 -8.48
C MET A 1 15.91 -12.09 -7.41
N ILE A 2 16.19 -12.35 -6.13
CA ILE A 2 15.35 -11.89 -4.98
C ILE A 2 15.96 -10.71 -4.20
N ALA A 3 17.24 -10.42 -4.43
CA ALA A 3 17.96 -9.22 -4.00
C ALA A 3 19.09 -8.93 -4.99
N SER A 4 19.42 -7.66 -5.20
CA SER A 4 20.57 -7.23 -6.02
C SER A 4 21.87 -7.15 -5.22
N ASP A 5 21.77 -6.89 -3.92
CA ASP A 5 22.91 -6.74 -3.02
C ASP A 5 22.96 -7.85 -1.96
N LYS A 6 24.04 -8.64 -1.99
CA LYS A 6 24.25 -9.76 -1.08
C LYS A 6 24.41 -9.30 0.37
N ASN A 7 25.11 -8.21 0.62
CA ASN A 7 25.39 -7.73 1.98
C ASN A 7 24.12 -7.19 2.62
N TRP A 8 23.35 -6.39 1.86
CA TRP A 8 22.04 -5.93 2.29
C TRP A 8 21.09 -7.11 2.57
N TYR A 9 21.07 -8.11 1.68
CA TYR A 9 20.25 -9.31 1.85
C TYR A 9 20.57 -10.00 3.19
N LEU A 10 21.83 -10.39 3.40
CA LEU A 10 22.27 -11.09 4.61
C LEU A 10 22.02 -10.28 5.88
N ALA A 11 22.28 -8.97 5.84
CA ALA A 11 22.08 -8.08 6.98
C ALA A 11 20.61 -7.93 7.40
N ASN A 12 19.66 -8.23 6.51
CA ASN A 12 18.23 -8.08 6.79
C ASN A 12 17.50 -9.40 7.02
N VAL A 13 17.76 -10.44 6.22
CA VAL A 13 17.05 -11.73 6.38
C VAL A 13 17.50 -12.52 7.60
N LEU A 14 18.69 -12.25 8.14
CA LEU A 14 19.20 -12.89 9.35
C LEU A 14 18.72 -12.21 10.65
N LYS A 15 17.98 -11.10 10.55
CA LYS A 15 17.44 -10.43 11.74
C LYS A 15 16.32 -11.28 12.36
N PRO A 16 16.28 -11.40 13.69
CA PRO A 16 15.16 -12.03 14.37
C PRO A 16 13.86 -11.30 13.99
N MET A 17 12.88 -12.05 13.51
CA MET A 17 11.57 -11.50 13.22
C MET A 17 10.76 -11.39 14.52
N PRO A 18 9.97 -10.32 14.71
CA PRO A 18 9.10 -10.21 15.87
C PRO A 18 8.08 -11.35 15.87
N ASP A 19 7.90 -11.98 17.03
CA ASP A 19 6.85 -12.95 17.26
C ASP A 19 5.49 -12.23 17.28
N HIS A 20 4.54 -12.76 16.53
CA HIS A 20 3.17 -12.25 16.51
C HIS A 20 2.22 -13.38 16.87
N SER A 21 1.26 -13.09 17.76
CA SER A 21 0.22 -14.04 18.09
C SER A 21 -0.54 -14.46 16.84
N PRO A 22 -0.81 -15.77 16.66
CA PRO A 22 -1.60 -16.25 15.52
C PRO A 22 -3.01 -15.66 15.57
N LEU A 23 -3.66 -15.59 14.41
CA LEU A 23 -5.05 -15.15 14.29
C LEU A 23 -5.97 -15.97 15.22
N TYR A 24 -7.01 -15.34 15.77
CA TYR A 24 -7.97 -16.06 16.60
C TYR A 24 -8.62 -17.19 15.79
N GLY A 25 -8.71 -18.38 16.39
CA GLY A 25 -9.22 -19.58 15.73
C GLY A 25 -8.21 -20.30 14.83
N SER A 26 -6.91 -20.00 14.95
CA SER A 26 -5.87 -20.68 14.16
C SER A 26 -5.76 -22.17 14.43
N LYS A 27 -5.60 -22.96 13.35
CA LYS A 27 -5.46 -24.43 13.41
C LYS A 27 -4.03 -24.90 13.06
N PRO A 28 -3.54 -26.00 13.64
CA PRO A 28 -2.32 -26.64 13.19
C PRO A 28 -2.41 -27.03 11.70
N PRO A 29 -1.35 -26.82 10.90
CA PRO A 29 -1.35 -27.25 9.51
C PRO A 29 -1.19 -28.78 9.39
N GLU A 30 -1.78 -29.35 8.33
CA GLU A 30 -1.76 -30.77 7.98
C GLU A 30 -0.85 -31.05 6.76
N GLN A 31 -1.03 -30.29 5.67
CA GLN A 31 -0.25 -30.32 4.42
C GLN A 31 0.89 -29.27 4.38
N GLY A 32 0.89 -28.31 5.31
CA GLY A 32 1.91 -27.27 5.44
C GLY A 32 1.63 -25.99 4.62
N CYS A 33 2.50 -24.99 4.77
CA CYS A 33 2.45 -23.77 3.96
C CYS A 33 3.00 -24.05 2.54
N PRO A 34 2.30 -23.68 1.45
CA PRO A 34 1.11 -22.83 1.38
C PRO A 34 -0.24 -23.56 1.27
N LEU A 35 -0.31 -24.88 1.44
CA LEU A 35 -1.51 -25.69 1.14
C LEU A 35 -2.63 -25.59 2.20
N ASP A 36 -2.29 -25.30 3.46
CA ASP A 36 -3.25 -25.03 4.54
C ASP A 36 -3.31 -23.54 4.94
N CYS A 37 -2.98 -22.64 4.03
CA CYS A 37 -2.99 -21.21 4.35
C CYS A 37 -4.41 -20.70 4.69
N GLY A 38 -4.47 -19.84 5.70
CA GLY A 38 -5.67 -19.42 6.42
C GLY A 38 -5.27 -18.97 7.83
N PRO A 39 -6.20 -18.94 8.81
CA PRO A 39 -5.82 -18.88 10.22
C PRO A 39 -5.11 -20.20 10.59
N CYS A 40 -3.80 -20.29 10.35
CA CYS A 40 -2.97 -21.44 10.70
C CYS A 40 -1.91 -21.06 11.73
N THR A 41 -1.51 -22.00 12.59
CA THR A 41 -0.56 -21.72 13.68
C THR A 41 0.88 -21.46 13.20
N TRP A 42 1.18 -21.72 11.92
CA TRP A 42 2.47 -21.35 11.30
C TRP A 42 2.48 -19.90 10.79
N HIS A 43 1.33 -19.23 10.71
CA HIS A 43 1.28 -17.84 10.28
C HIS A 43 1.67 -16.92 11.44
N ALA A 44 2.88 -16.36 11.35
CA ALA A 44 3.54 -15.58 12.39
C ALA A 44 3.30 -14.08 12.22
N SER A 45 2.13 -13.67 11.75
CA SER A 45 1.74 -12.26 11.60
C SER A 45 0.26 -12.09 11.87
N SER A 46 -0.13 -10.93 12.40
CA SER A 46 -1.53 -10.54 12.47
C SER A 46 -2.01 -9.97 11.14
N CYS A 47 -3.32 -9.98 10.92
CA CYS A 47 -3.92 -9.27 9.79
C CYS A 47 -3.84 -7.75 10.05
N GLN A 48 -2.94 -7.05 9.34
CA GLN A 48 -2.84 -5.59 9.42
C GLN A 48 -3.54 -4.91 8.24
N LEU A 49 -3.56 -5.59 7.09
CA LEU A 49 -4.19 -5.11 5.86
C LEU A 49 -5.04 -6.22 5.21
N PRO A 50 -6.33 -6.31 5.53
CA PRO A 50 -7.27 -7.10 4.74
C PRO A 50 -7.45 -6.47 3.36
N VAL A 51 -7.27 -7.28 2.30
CA VAL A 51 -7.41 -6.87 0.90
C VAL A 51 -8.64 -7.56 0.30
N ILE A 52 -9.71 -6.80 0.07
CA ILE A 52 -11.02 -7.33 -0.31
C ILE A 52 -11.31 -7.02 -1.78
N SER A 53 -11.37 -8.06 -2.61
CA SER A 53 -11.79 -7.97 -4.01
C SER A 53 -13.31 -7.97 -4.07
N ILE A 54 -13.94 -6.81 -4.30
CA ILE A 54 -15.41 -6.67 -4.27
C ILE A 54 -16.07 -6.91 -5.63
N THR A 55 -15.30 -6.93 -6.70
CA THR A 55 -15.79 -7.17 -8.07
C THR A 55 -14.69 -7.75 -8.94
N ASN A 56 -15.06 -8.55 -9.94
CA ASN A 56 -14.15 -9.02 -10.99
C ASN A 56 -14.30 -8.23 -12.31
N ALA A 57 -15.18 -7.22 -12.33
CA ALA A 57 -15.40 -6.36 -13.47
C ALA A 57 -14.25 -5.35 -13.60
N CYS A 58 -13.72 -5.15 -14.80
CA CYS A 58 -12.74 -4.11 -15.07
C CYS A 58 -12.95 -3.54 -16.47
N ASN A 59 -12.75 -2.23 -16.61
CA ASN A 59 -12.80 -1.50 -17.88
C ASN A 59 -11.40 -1.36 -18.54
N LEU A 60 -10.41 -2.12 -18.06
CA LEU A 60 -9.07 -2.24 -18.64
C LEU A 60 -8.65 -3.72 -18.75
N GLY A 61 -7.88 -4.02 -19.79
CA GLY A 61 -7.21 -5.31 -20.00
C GLY A 61 -5.70 -5.16 -19.91
N CYS A 62 -5.18 -4.78 -18.74
CA CYS A 62 -3.77 -4.44 -18.57
C CYS A 62 -2.85 -5.65 -18.82
N PRO A 63 -1.84 -5.53 -19.70
CA PRO A 63 -0.80 -6.55 -19.86
C PRO A 63 -0.04 -6.90 -18.57
N ILE A 64 0.08 -5.97 -17.61
CA ILE A 64 0.74 -6.22 -16.32
C ILE A 64 -0.20 -6.70 -15.21
N CYS A 65 -1.46 -7.01 -15.51
CA CYS A 65 -2.45 -7.34 -14.49
C CYS A 65 -2.10 -8.65 -13.77
N PHE A 66 -1.85 -8.58 -12.47
CA PHE A 66 -1.56 -9.75 -11.63
C PHE A 66 -2.81 -10.44 -11.08
N THR A 67 -3.99 -9.88 -11.31
CA THR A 67 -5.29 -10.47 -10.95
C THR A 67 -5.97 -11.08 -12.18
N TYR A 68 -7.14 -11.68 -11.97
CA TYR A 68 -7.99 -12.21 -13.03
C TYR A 68 -9.32 -11.47 -13.02
N ASN A 69 -9.69 -10.92 -14.19
CA ASN A 69 -10.98 -10.25 -14.41
C ASN A 69 -11.83 -11.12 -15.34
N ARG A 70 -13.14 -11.18 -15.09
CA ARG A 70 -14.05 -12.10 -15.77
C ARG A 70 -15.16 -11.34 -16.49
N ALA A 71 -14.99 -11.14 -17.79
CA ALA A 71 -16.03 -10.55 -18.63
C ALA A 71 -17.18 -11.53 -18.91
N ASP A 72 -16.94 -12.83 -18.77
CA ASP A 72 -17.88 -13.92 -19.00
C ASP A 72 -18.87 -14.15 -17.85
N SER A 73 -18.48 -13.83 -16.61
CA SER A 73 -19.31 -13.96 -15.42
C SER A 73 -18.96 -12.90 -14.38
N ILE A 74 -19.70 -11.79 -14.42
CA ILE A 74 -19.45 -10.65 -13.53
C ILE A 74 -19.90 -10.98 -12.09
N TYR A 75 -18.98 -10.84 -11.14
CA TYR A 75 -19.23 -10.90 -9.70
C TYR A 75 -19.21 -9.49 -9.12
N ASN A 76 -20.19 -9.20 -8.26
CA ASN A 76 -20.26 -8.01 -7.42
C ASN A 76 -20.65 -8.44 -6.01
N MET A 77 -19.80 -8.15 -5.04
CA MET A 77 -20.02 -8.46 -3.63
C MET A 77 -21.20 -7.65 -3.08
N SER A 78 -22.21 -8.32 -2.56
CA SER A 78 -23.33 -7.63 -1.91
C SER A 78 -22.89 -6.93 -0.63
N VAL A 79 -23.59 -5.86 -0.25
CA VAL A 79 -23.38 -5.16 1.03
C VAL A 79 -23.48 -6.12 2.22
N ARG A 80 -24.36 -7.12 2.15
CA ARG A 80 -24.50 -8.16 3.19
C ARG A 80 -23.26 -9.05 3.31
N GLU A 81 -22.67 -9.46 2.18
CA GLU A 81 -21.41 -10.21 2.19
C GLU A 81 -20.27 -9.37 2.76
N MET A 82 -20.23 -8.08 2.42
CA MET A 82 -19.23 -7.15 2.96
C MET A 82 -19.32 -7.03 4.48
N ILE A 83 -20.53 -6.84 5.03
CA ILE A 83 -20.75 -6.78 6.49
C ILE A 83 -20.21 -8.05 7.16
N LYS A 84 -20.60 -9.24 6.66
CA LYS A 84 -20.12 -10.52 7.20
C LYS A 84 -18.60 -10.65 7.13
N THR A 85 -18.00 -10.18 6.03
CA THR A 85 -16.55 -10.22 5.83
C THR A 85 -15.84 -9.33 6.85
N ILE A 86 -16.34 -8.11 7.08
CA ILE A 86 -15.81 -7.20 8.10
C ILE A 86 -15.96 -7.79 9.50
N ASP A 87 -17.16 -8.31 9.84
CA ASP A 87 -17.42 -8.92 11.14
C ASP A 87 -16.39 -10.00 11.45
N TRP A 88 -16.17 -10.90 10.50
CA TRP A 88 -15.21 -11.98 10.67
C TRP A 88 -13.75 -11.52 10.69
N ILE A 89 -13.35 -10.51 9.91
CA ILE A 89 -12.01 -9.90 10.00
C ILE A 89 -11.77 -9.36 11.42
N VAL A 90 -12.76 -8.65 11.97
CA VAL A 90 -12.67 -8.06 13.31
C VAL A 90 -12.69 -9.12 14.39
N GLU A 91 -13.51 -10.17 14.27
CA GLU A 91 -13.50 -11.31 15.18
C GLU A 91 -12.14 -12.05 15.17
N SER A 92 -11.53 -12.19 14.00
CA SER A 92 -10.27 -12.94 13.83
C SER A 92 -9.03 -12.15 14.23
N SER A 93 -9.06 -10.82 14.05
CA SER A 93 -7.88 -9.95 14.12
C SER A 93 -7.98 -8.86 15.18
N GLY A 94 -9.17 -8.63 15.75
CA GLY A 94 -9.46 -7.48 16.58
C GLY A 94 -9.54 -6.19 15.75
N LYS A 95 -8.77 -5.18 16.13
CA LYS A 95 -8.69 -3.92 15.37
C LYS A 95 -7.73 -4.07 14.19
N VAL A 96 -8.12 -3.55 13.04
CA VAL A 96 -7.27 -3.48 11.85
C VAL A 96 -6.97 -2.02 11.52
N ASP A 97 -5.74 -1.72 11.16
CA ASP A 97 -5.35 -0.33 10.88
C ASP A 97 -5.98 0.18 9.58
N LEU A 98 -6.04 -0.71 8.60
CA LEU A 98 -6.47 -0.42 7.25
C LEU A 98 -7.36 -1.54 6.76
N ILE A 99 -8.29 -1.20 5.89
CA ILE A 99 -8.92 -2.14 4.98
C ILE A 99 -8.74 -1.62 3.57
N ASN A 100 -8.42 -2.50 2.63
CA ASN A 100 -8.21 -2.13 1.24
C ASN A 100 -9.26 -2.77 0.34
N ILE A 101 -10.08 -1.92 -0.26
CA ILE A 101 -11.12 -2.29 -1.21
C ILE A 101 -10.51 -2.29 -2.62
N THR A 102 -10.51 -3.45 -3.24
CA THR A 102 -9.94 -3.67 -4.56
C THR A 102 -10.92 -4.48 -5.42
N GLY A 103 -10.46 -4.97 -6.57
CA GLY A 103 -11.24 -5.77 -7.50
C GLY A 103 -10.54 -5.85 -8.84
N GLY A 104 -11.32 -6.08 -9.89
CA GLY A 104 -10.98 -5.50 -11.17
C GLY A 104 -10.90 -3.97 -11.03
N GLU A 105 -12.04 -3.28 -11.15
CA GLU A 105 -12.16 -1.85 -10.88
C GLU A 105 -13.32 -1.57 -9.92
N PRO A 106 -13.05 -1.22 -8.64
CA PRO A 106 -14.08 -0.98 -7.63
C PRO A 106 -15.14 0.05 -8.04
N THR A 107 -14.77 1.06 -8.82
CA THR A 107 -15.71 2.10 -9.26
C THR A 107 -16.78 1.60 -10.25
N LEU A 108 -16.65 0.38 -10.76
CA LEU A 108 -17.68 -0.30 -11.56
C LEU A 108 -18.71 -1.05 -10.71
N HIS A 109 -18.47 -1.20 -9.40
CA HIS A 109 -19.41 -1.87 -8.51
C HIS A 109 -20.67 -1.01 -8.33
N PRO A 110 -21.89 -1.53 -8.58
CA PRO A 110 -23.12 -0.74 -8.57
C PRO A 110 -23.44 -0.13 -7.20
N GLU A 111 -23.02 -0.79 -6.12
CA GLU A 111 -23.25 -0.37 -4.73
C GLU A 111 -21.94 0.10 -4.05
N ILE A 112 -20.97 0.63 -4.80
CA ILE A 112 -19.64 1.01 -4.25
C ILE A 112 -19.73 1.93 -3.02
N ILE A 113 -20.66 2.89 -3.03
CA ILE A 113 -20.84 3.84 -1.92
C ILE A 113 -21.33 3.12 -0.66
N ASP A 114 -22.27 2.18 -0.80
CA ASP A 114 -22.81 1.43 0.34
C ASP A 114 -21.77 0.46 0.91
N ILE A 115 -20.99 -0.20 0.03
CA ILE A 115 -19.84 -1.02 0.42
C ILE A 115 -18.82 -0.21 1.24
N LEU A 116 -18.43 0.97 0.77
CA LEU A 116 -17.48 1.84 1.48
C LEU A 116 -18.07 2.39 2.78
N THR A 117 -19.38 2.63 2.82
CA THR A 117 -20.07 3.11 4.02
C THR A 117 -20.02 2.07 5.14
N VAL A 118 -20.30 0.79 4.85
CA VAL A 118 -20.25 -0.27 5.87
C VAL A 118 -18.82 -0.55 6.37
N CYS A 119 -17.78 -0.17 5.61
CA CYS A 119 -16.39 -0.24 6.06
C CYS A 119 -16.03 0.76 7.18
N LYS A 120 -16.85 1.80 7.41
CA LYS A 120 -16.57 2.87 8.38
C LYS A 120 -16.89 2.44 9.81
N ARG A 121 -16.26 1.36 10.28
CA ARG A 121 -16.40 0.85 11.64
C ARG A 121 -15.37 1.41 12.61
N PRO A 122 -15.66 1.51 13.92
CA PRO A 122 -14.69 1.98 14.91
C PRO A 122 -13.46 1.07 15.09
N GLU A 123 -13.52 -0.19 14.66
CA GLU A 123 -12.40 -1.13 14.70
C GLU A 123 -11.47 -1.03 13.49
N ILE A 124 -11.86 -0.26 12.46
CA ILE A 124 -11.10 -0.05 11.23
C ILE A 124 -10.54 1.37 11.25
N GLY A 125 -9.22 1.51 11.24
CA GLY A 125 -8.56 2.82 11.27
C GLY A 125 -8.84 3.67 10.02
N ARG A 126 -8.48 3.14 8.83
CA ARG A 126 -8.64 3.85 7.56
C ARG A 126 -9.14 2.90 6.46
N VAL A 127 -10.05 3.41 5.62
CA VAL A 127 -10.55 2.70 4.44
C VAL A 127 -9.83 3.22 3.21
N THR A 128 -9.20 2.30 2.49
CA THR A 128 -8.52 2.56 1.22
C THR A 128 -9.26 1.88 0.07
N MET A 129 -9.25 2.49 -1.11
CA MET A 129 -9.83 1.93 -2.32
C MET A 129 -8.84 2.04 -3.49
N ASN A 130 -8.51 0.93 -4.12
CA ASN A 130 -7.77 0.93 -5.38
C ASN A 130 -8.64 1.45 -6.53
N SER A 131 -8.06 2.17 -7.48
CA SER A 131 -8.71 2.49 -8.74
C SER A 131 -7.69 2.72 -9.86
N ASN A 132 -8.07 2.36 -11.09
CA ASN A 132 -7.37 2.72 -12.30
C ASN A 132 -7.57 4.19 -12.71
N GLY A 133 -8.56 4.87 -12.11
CA GLY A 133 -8.80 6.31 -12.25
C GLY A 133 -9.75 6.73 -13.36
N ILE A 134 -10.17 5.85 -14.26
CA ILE A 134 -10.97 6.24 -15.44
C ILE A 134 -12.29 6.88 -15.01
N ILE A 135 -13.08 6.19 -14.17
CA ILE A 135 -14.36 6.74 -13.69
C ILE A 135 -14.15 8.00 -12.85
N LEU A 136 -13.09 8.05 -12.05
CA LEU A 136 -12.76 9.22 -11.20
C LEU A 136 -12.35 10.44 -12.03
N SER A 137 -11.85 10.24 -13.25
CA SER A 137 -11.52 11.32 -14.19
C SER A 137 -12.75 11.96 -14.82
N GLU A 138 -13.86 11.22 -14.91
CA GLU A 138 -15.08 11.63 -15.60
C GLU A 138 -16.22 11.99 -14.63
N ASN A 139 -16.22 11.39 -13.43
CA ASN A 139 -17.27 11.55 -12.43
C ASN A 139 -16.75 12.26 -11.17
N TYR A 140 -16.77 13.58 -11.20
CA TYR A 140 -16.39 14.40 -10.05
C TYR A 140 -17.31 14.18 -8.84
N GLY A 141 -18.61 13.94 -9.05
CA GLY A 141 -19.55 13.69 -7.96
C GLY A 141 -19.22 12.42 -7.15
N LEU A 142 -18.62 11.40 -7.79
CA LEU A 142 -18.07 10.26 -7.06
C LEU A 142 -16.87 10.67 -6.19
N CYS A 143 -15.98 11.54 -6.69
CA CYS A 143 -14.86 12.05 -5.91
C CYS A 143 -15.32 12.82 -4.66
N GLU A 144 -16.39 13.61 -4.77
CA GLU A 144 -17.01 14.30 -3.63
C GLU A 144 -17.53 13.31 -2.58
N LYS A 145 -18.27 12.28 -3.00
CA LYS A 145 -18.75 11.23 -2.07
C LYS A 145 -17.60 10.49 -1.37
N LEU A 146 -16.51 10.20 -2.08
CA LEU A 146 -15.32 9.58 -1.48
C LEU A 146 -14.68 10.49 -0.43
N ALA A 147 -14.63 11.80 -0.68
CA ALA A 147 -14.13 12.78 0.28
C ALA A 147 -15.01 12.89 1.53
N GLU A 148 -16.33 12.93 1.35
CA GLU A 148 -17.33 12.95 2.42
C GLU A 148 -17.20 11.73 3.34
N LEU A 149 -17.03 10.53 2.76
CA LEU A 149 -16.79 9.30 3.51
C LEU A 149 -15.38 9.21 4.12
N GLY A 150 -14.47 10.11 3.74
CA GLY A 150 -13.07 10.11 4.16
C GLY A 150 -12.30 8.89 3.66
N ILE A 151 -12.59 8.45 2.43
CA ILE A 151 -11.90 7.34 1.75
C ILE A 151 -10.57 7.83 1.21
N TYR A 152 -9.56 6.95 1.31
CA TYR A 152 -8.26 7.16 0.71
C TYR A 152 -8.19 6.40 -0.61
N VAL A 153 -7.80 7.07 -1.69
CA VAL A 153 -7.74 6.43 -3.02
C VAL A 153 -6.29 6.02 -3.32
N ILE A 154 -6.09 4.74 -3.62
CA ILE A 154 -4.85 4.21 -4.17
C ILE A 154 -4.99 4.19 -5.69
N LEU A 155 -4.50 5.24 -6.34
CA LEU A 155 -4.63 5.45 -7.78
C LEU A 155 -3.46 4.81 -8.52
N SER A 156 -3.74 3.88 -9.44
CA SER A 156 -2.69 3.36 -10.34
C SER A 156 -2.13 4.48 -11.22
N PHE A 157 -0.82 4.72 -11.14
CA PHE A 157 -0.11 5.72 -11.95
C PHE A 157 1.30 5.22 -12.28
N ASN A 158 1.49 4.76 -13.52
CA ASN A 158 2.71 4.06 -13.93
C ASN A 158 3.65 4.89 -14.81
N THR A 159 3.14 5.88 -15.52
CA THR A 159 3.91 6.64 -16.52
C THR A 159 3.17 7.90 -16.95
N PHE A 160 3.94 8.86 -17.46
CA PHE A 160 3.45 10.05 -18.17
C PHE A 160 3.43 9.84 -19.69
N GLU A 161 4.07 8.78 -20.19
CA GLU A 161 4.27 8.56 -21.61
C GLU A 161 3.18 7.67 -22.21
N SER A 162 2.58 8.13 -23.31
CA SER A 162 1.46 7.47 -23.98
C SER A 162 1.79 6.04 -24.42
N ASP A 163 2.97 5.83 -25.03
CA ASP A 163 3.37 4.52 -25.54
C ASP A 163 3.70 3.53 -24.43
N VAL A 164 4.32 4.01 -23.33
CA VAL A 164 4.55 3.19 -22.14
C VAL A 164 3.20 2.83 -21.50
N SER A 165 2.24 3.77 -21.47
CA SER A 165 0.90 3.48 -20.97
C SER A 165 0.23 2.38 -21.78
N ARG A 166 0.31 2.40 -23.12
CA ARG A 166 -0.23 1.32 -23.96
C ARG A 166 0.43 -0.03 -23.63
N LYS A 167 1.75 -0.07 -23.47
CA LYS A 167 2.47 -1.30 -23.10
C LYS A 167 2.05 -1.87 -21.75
N LEU A 168 1.78 -1.02 -20.76
CA LEU A 168 1.45 -1.43 -19.40
C LEU A 168 -0.04 -1.67 -19.18
N HIS A 169 -0.91 -0.87 -19.81
CA HIS A 169 -2.36 -0.84 -19.57
C HIS A 169 -3.21 -1.33 -20.74
N GLY A 170 -2.60 -1.64 -21.89
CA GLY A 170 -3.29 -2.03 -23.12
C GLY A 170 -3.88 -0.86 -23.90
N ARG A 171 -3.89 0.35 -23.30
CA ARG A 171 -4.27 1.61 -23.96
C ARG A 171 -3.60 2.80 -23.27
N ASP A 172 -3.66 3.95 -23.91
CA ASP A 172 -3.24 5.20 -23.28
C ASP A 172 -4.31 5.68 -22.29
N VAL A 173 -3.91 5.90 -21.04
CA VAL A 173 -4.72 6.41 -19.94
C VAL A 173 -4.04 7.57 -19.20
N THR A 174 -2.96 8.12 -19.75
CA THR A 174 -2.13 9.16 -19.11
C THR A 174 -2.95 10.40 -18.72
N GLU A 175 -3.66 10.99 -19.69
CA GLU A 175 -4.49 12.18 -19.46
C GLU A 175 -5.63 11.91 -18.47
N LEU A 176 -6.28 10.75 -18.59
CA LEU A 176 -7.36 10.34 -17.68
C LEU A 176 -6.84 10.24 -16.24
N LYS A 177 -5.66 9.69 -16.03
CA LYS A 177 -5.04 9.58 -14.71
C LYS A 177 -4.68 10.94 -14.12
N LEU A 178 -4.12 11.85 -14.91
CA LEU A 178 -3.83 13.23 -14.46
C LEU A 178 -5.13 13.98 -14.10
N ARG A 179 -6.19 13.81 -14.89
CA ARG A 179 -7.51 14.37 -14.60
C ARG A 179 -8.12 13.77 -13.34
N ALA A 180 -7.96 12.46 -13.11
CA ALA A 180 -8.40 11.82 -11.88
C ALA A 180 -7.67 12.39 -10.65
N ILE A 181 -6.35 12.61 -10.72
CA ILE A 181 -5.58 13.28 -9.67
C ILE A 181 -6.16 14.68 -9.40
N SER A 182 -6.40 15.47 -10.45
CA SER A 182 -6.98 16.81 -10.32
C SER A 182 -8.35 16.78 -9.63
N ASN A 183 -9.26 15.89 -10.06
CA ASN A 183 -10.58 15.75 -9.48
C ASN A 183 -10.53 15.32 -8.01
N LEU A 184 -9.71 14.30 -7.69
CA LEU A 184 -9.54 13.80 -6.32
C LEU A 184 -8.97 14.87 -5.39
N SER A 185 -7.93 15.59 -5.83
CA SER A 185 -7.34 16.69 -5.07
C SER A 185 -8.34 17.83 -4.86
N ARG A 186 -9.09 18.21 -5.90
CA ARG A 186 -10.12 19.25 -5.81
C ARG A 186 -11.24 18.88 -4.83
N ALA A 187 -11.64 17.61 -4.80
CA ALA A 187 -12.62 17.10 -3.83
C ALA A 187 -12.04 16.96 -2.41
N GLY A 188 -10.72 17.07 -2.23
CA GLY A 188 -10.06 16.90 -0.93
C GLY A 188 -9.77 15.45 -0.54
N VAL A 189 -9.89 14.50 -1.48
CA VAL A 189 -9.55 13.08 -1.27
C VAL A 189 -8.05 12.94 -1.02
N LYS A 190 -7.66 12.04 -0.12
CA LYS A 190 -6.24 11.70 0.09
C LYS A 190 -5.83 10.56 -0.84
N ILE A 191 -4.66 10.71 -1.46
CA ILE A 191 -4.23 9.90 -2.59
C ILE A 191 -2.92 9.18 -2.24
N THR A 192 -2.85 7.90 -2.59
CA THR A 192 -1.61 7.15 -2.79
C THR A 192 -1.44 6.91 -4.28
N LEU A 193 -0.31 7.28 -4.86
CA LEU A 193 0.03 6.87 -6.22
C LEU A 193 0.65 5.48 -6.19
N LEU A 194 0.11 4.54 -6.96
CA LEU A 194 0.62 3.18 -7.09
C LEU A 194 1.29 3.02 -8.44
N ASN A 195 2.61 2.86 -8.42
CA ASN A 195 3.44 2.57 -9.58
C ASN A 195 3.80 1.08 -9.59
N VAL A 196 3.59 0.39 -10.70
CA VAL A 196 4.18 -0.92 -10.95
C VAL A 196 5.44 -0.71 -11.77
N MET A 197 6.60 -0.90 -11.14
CA MET A 197 7.91 -0.74 -11.75
C MET A 197 8.25 -1.97 -12.59
N VAL A 198 8.47 -1.74 -13.88
CA VAL A 198 8.95 -2.71 -14.86
C VAL A 198 10.32 -2.23 -15.33
N ASN A 199 11.34 -3.10 -15.26
CA ASN A 199 12.70 -2.74 -15.65
C ASN A 199 12.77 -2.29 -17.12
N GLU A 200 13.57 -1.25 -17.38
CA GLU A 200 13.79 -0.62 -18.68
C GLU A 200 12.51 -0.17 -19.39
N THR A 201 11.47 0.17 -18.63
CA THR A 201 10.14 0.47 -19.18
C THR A 201 9.56 1.76 -18.62
N ASN A 202 9.58 1.96 -17.30
CA ASN A 202 8.90 3.09 -16.68
C ASN A 202 9.58 3.62 -15.40
N GLU A 203 10.84 3.27 -15.14
CA GLU A 203 11.52 3.71 -13.92
C GLU A 203 11.77 5.22 -13.93
N ASP A 204 11.99 5.79 -15.11
CA ASP A 204 12.10 7.23 -15.36
C ASP A 204 10.87 8.04 -14.89
N SER A 205 9.70 7.41 -14.86
CA SER A 205 8.45 8.03 -14.43
C SER A 205 8.43 8.31 -12.92
N ILE A 206 9.32 7.70 -12.12
CA ILE A 206 9.42 7.94 -10.68
C ILE A 206 9.74 9.41 -10.37
N ALA A 207 10.63 10.05 -11.13
CA ALA A 207 10.99 11.45 -10.91
C ALA A 207 9.75 12.37 -10.97
N GLY A 208 8.96 12.27 -12.04
CA GLY A 208 7.74 13.04 -12.20
C GLY A 208 6.65 12.71 -11.16
N ILE A 209 6.59 11.46 -10.70
CA ILE A 209 5.66 11.07 -9.61
C ILE A 209 6.07 11.73 -8.29
N LEU A 210 7.37 11.78 -7.98
CA LEU A 210 7.87 12.51 -6.81
C LEU A 210 7.55 14.01 -6.91
N ASP A 211 7.63 14.60 -8.10
CA ASP A 211 7.22 15.99 -8.32
C ASP A 211 5.73 16.22 -8.09
N LEU A 212 4.86 15.30 -8.56
CA LEU A 212 3.43 15.35 -8.24
C LEU A 212 3.19 15.32 -6.73
N MET A 213 3.92 14.48 -5.99
CA MET A 213 3.82 14.42 -4.52
C MET A 213 4.26 15.72 -3.84
N ARG A 214 5.31 16.39 -4.36
CA ARG A 214 5.79 17.67 -3.83
C ARG A 214 4.75 18.78 -4.02
N GLN A 215 4.17 18.83 -5.21
CA GLN A 215 3.26 19.90 -5.63
C GLN A 215 1.82 19.73 -5.11
N ASN A 216 1.46 18.56 -4.59
CA ASN A 216 0.09 18.22 -4.25
C ASN A 216 -0.06 17.73 -2.81
N ASP A 217 -0.71 18.52 -1.96
CA ASP A 217 -0.91 18.21 -0.54
C ASP A 217 -1.92 17.07 -0.26
N ASN A 218 -2.63 16.63 -1.30
CA ASN A 218 -3.51 15.47 -1.22
C ASN A 218 -2.79 14.15 -1.51
N ILE A 219 -1.64 14.18 -2.18
CA ILE A 219 -0.86 12.97 -2.46
C ILE A 219 0.08 12.72 -1.30
N LEU A 220 -0.28 11.77 -0.44
CA LEU A 220 0.44 11.49 0.81
C LEU A 220 1.51 10.42 0.64
N SER A 221 1.34 9.52 -0.33
CA SER A 221 2.25 8.39 -0.50
C SER A 221 2.42 7.96 -1.93
N LEU A 222 3.58 7.36 -2.19
CA LEU A 222 3.90 6.59 -3.38
C LEU A 222 4.13 5.13 -2.95
N THR A 223 3.39 4.22 -3.56
CA THR A 223 3.67 2.79 -3.46
C THR A 223 4.27 2.32 -4.77
N VAL A 224 5.53 1.91 -4.76
CA VAL A 224 6.21 1.27 -5.89
C VAL A 224 6.14 -0.24 -5.69
N GLN A 225 5.29 -0.91 -6.47
CA GLN A 225 5.24 -2.36 -6.58
C GLN A 225 6.15 -2.82 -7.70
N THR A 226 6.93 -3.88 -7.49
CA THR A 226 7.74 -4.47 -8.56
C THR A 226 6.86 -5.37 -9.43
N MET A 227 7.13 -5.42 -10.74
CA MET A 227 6.43 -6.33 -11.66
C MET A 227 6.40 -7.76 -11.13
N THR A 228 5.21 -8.37 -11.18
CA THR A 228 4.94 -9.72 -10.67
C THR A 228 4.33 -10.56 -11.78
N TYR A 229 4.98 -11.66 -12.12
CA TYR A 229 4.65 -12.47 -13.31
C TYR A 229 3.60 -13.53 -12.97
N THR A 230 2.41 -13.08 -12.57
CA THR A 230 1.25 -13.92 -12.26
C THR A 230 -0.03 -13.26 -12.79
N GLY A 231 -1.18 -13.90 -12.61
CA GLY A 231 -2.46 -13.35 -13.05
C GLY A 231 -2.74 -13.48 -14.54
N GLN A 232 -3.83 -12.86 -15.00
CA GLN A 232 -4.30 -12.97 -16.38
C GLN A 232 -3.32 -12.33 -17.39
N GLY A 233 -2.86 -11.12 -17.09
CA GLY A 233 -1.93 -10.39 -17.96
C GLY A 233 -0.48 -10.69 -17.59
N GLY A 234 -0.14 -10.53 -16.30
CA GLY A 234 1.23 -10.58 -15.82
C GLY A 234 1.95 -11.91 -16.08
N SER A 235 1.23 -13.04 -16.07
CA SER A 235 1.80 -14.36 -16.42
C SER A 235 2.24 -14.47 -17.88
N LYS A 236 1.57 -13.74 -18.78
CA LYS A 236 1.84 -13.69 -20.23
C LYS A 236 2.74 -12.50 -20.61
N TYR A 237 3.06 -11.63 -19.66
CA TYR A 237 3.87 -10.45 -19.91
C TYR A 237 5.34 -10.83 -20.20
N VAL A 238 6.00 -10.05 -21.06
CA VAL A 238 7.39 -10.30 -21.43
C VAL A 238 8.27 -10.23 -20.18
N ARG A 239 8.99 -11.31 -19.90
CA ARG A 239 9.92 -11.36 -18.77
C ARG A 239 11.16 -10.54 -19.07
N THR A 240 11.27 -9.38 -18.42
CA THR A 240 12.49 -8.59 -18.35
C THR A 240 13.27 -8.95 -17.09
N GLN A 241 14.44 -8.33 -16.89
CA GLN A 241 15.19 -8.50 -15.64
C GLN A 241 14.31 -8.10 -14.45
N ARG A 242 14.11 -9.03 -13.52
CA ARG A 242 13.34 -8.79 -12.30
C ARG A 242 14.00 -7.72 -11.44
N VAL A 243 13.17 -6.81 -10.92
CA VAL A 243 13.57 -5.80 -9.96
C VAL A 243 13.18 -6.27 -8.55
N PRO A 244 14.11 -6.75 -7.71
CA PRO A 244 13.83 -6.97 -6.29
C PRO A 244 13.70 -5.65 -5.52
N VAL A 245 13.19 -5.71 -4.28
CA VAL A 245 12.86 -4.53 -3.47
C VAL A 245 14.05 -3.57 -3.27
N ASP A 246 15.26 -4.11 -3.09
CA ASP A 246 16.47 -3.32 -2.91
C ASP A 246 16.92 -2.64 -4.21
N LEU A 247 16.79 -3.32 -5.35
CA LEU A 247 17.06 -2.70 -6.66
C LEU A 247 16.04 -1.62 -6.99
N ALA A 248 14.76 -1.82 -6.63
CA ALA A 248 13.73 -0.82 -6.80
C ALA A 248 14.05 0.44 -5.98
N VAL A 249 14.52 0.30 -4.74
CA VAL A 249 14.99 1.44 -3.94
C VAL A 249 16.18 2.14 -4.60
N LYS A 250 17.19 1.41 -5.08
CA LYS A 250 18.33 2.01 -5.80
C LYS A 250 17.87 2.85 -7.00
N LYS A 251 16.95 2.31 -7.81
CA LYS A 251 16.36 3.02 -8.95
C LYS A 251 15.54 4.24 -8.51
N ILE A 252 14.78 4.15 -7.41
CA ILE A 252 14.07 5.31 -6.86
C ILE A 252 15.05 6.40 -6.44
N CYS A 253 16.14 6.05 -5.75
CA CYS A 253 17.18 7.00 -5.36
C CYS A 253 17.81 7.67 -6.59
N GLU A 254 18.21 6.90 -7.60
CA GLU A 254 18.74 7.43 -8.87
C GLU A 254 17.78 8.43 -9.53
N GLN A 255 16.49 8.13 -9.57
CA GLN A 255 15.46 8.99 -10.17
C GLN A 255 15.07 10.17 -9.28
N SER A 256 15.34 10.10 -7.97
CA SER A 256 15.09 11.18 -7.03
C SER A 256 16.16 12.29 -7.10
N GLY A 257 17.28 12.06 -7.80
CA GLY A 257 18.47 12.89 -7.74
C GLY A 257 19.15 12.76 -6.37
N GLU A 258 19.42 13.89 -5.72
CA GLU A 258 20.07 13.93 -4.39
C GLU A 258 19.05 13.96 -3.23
N VAL A 259 17.76 13.77 -3.52
CA VAL A 259 16.71 13.88 -2.50
C VAL A 259 16.62 12.65 -1.62
N LEU A 260 16.81 11.45 -2.18
CA LEU A 260 16.71 10.19 -1.43
C LEU A 260 17.97 9.34 -1.61
N GLU A 261 18.44 8.79 -0.51
CA GLU A 261 19.52 7.82 -0.48
C GLU A 261 18.99 6.47 -0.02
N PHE A 262 19.73 5.39 -0.30
CA PHE A 262 19.29 4.05 0.06
C PHE A 262 19.11 3.88 1.58
N ASP A 263 19.95 4.55 2.38
CA ASP A 263 19.89 4.50 3.84
C ASP A 263 18.64 5.23 4.39
N ASP A 264 17.97 6.08 3.61
CA ASP A 264 16.70 6.69 4.01
C ASP A 264 15.54 5.66 4.09
N PHE A 265 15.75 4.44 3.61
CA PHE A 265 14.76 3.36 3.59
C PHE A 265 15.03 2.31 4.67
N ILE A 266 13.98 1.93 5.39
CA ILE A 266 14.02 0.89 6.41
C ILE A 266 13.12 -0.29 6.02
N THR A 267 13.49 -1.48 6.50
CA THR A 267 12.63 -2.67 6.44
C THR A 267 11.40 -2.47 7.33
N ARG A 268 10.22 -2.79 6.80
CA ARG A 268 8.98 -2.79 7.60
C ARG A 268 9.10 -3.83 8.72
N PRO A 269 8.88 -3.47 9.99
CA PRO A 269 9.08 -4.41 11.11
C PRO A 269 8.09 -5.58 11.12
N SER A 270 6.86 -5.36 10.64
CA SER A 270 5.79 -6.34 10.63
C SER A 270 5.66 -7.16 9.34
N ALA A 271 6.67 -7.12 8.48
CA ALA A 271 6.69 -7.88 7.24
C ALA A 271 8.10 -8.41 6.95
N HIS A 272 8.18 -9.44 6.12
CA HIS A 272 9.48 -9.97 5.70
C HIS A 272 10.31 -8.87 4.98
N PRO A 273 11.64 -8.76 5.23
CA PRO A 273 12.48 -7.71 4.64
C PRO A 273 12.53 -7.68 3.10
N LEU A 274 12.27 -8.82 2.46
CA LEU A 274 12.19 -8.93 1.00
C LEU A 274 10.84 -8.49 0.42
N CYS A 275 9.84 -8.26 1.28
CA CYS A 275 8.54 -7.77 0.85
C CYS A 275 8.52 -6.25 0.83
N TYR A 276 8.85 -5.59 1.95
CA TYR A 276 8.63 -4.15 2.13
C TYR A 276 9.87 -3.38 2.59
N LEU A 277 10.21 -2.34 1.83
CA LEU A 277 11.02 -1.21 2.27
C LEU A 277 10.14 0.04 2.35
N LEU A 278 10.41 0.91 3.32
CA LEU A 278 9.64 2.13 3.53
C LEU A 278 10.53 3.32 3.86
N CYS A 279 10.15 4.50 3.38
CA CYS A 279 10.79 5.77 3.69
C CYS A 279 9.72 6.77 4.14
N TYR A 280 9.84 7.27 5.38
CA TYR A 280 9.02 8.38 5.90
C TYR A 280 9.76 9.70 5.70
N MET A 281 9.04 10.73 5.29
CA MET A 281 9.60 12.06 5.04
C MET A 281 8.70 13.15 5.62
N LEU A 282 9.30 14.20 6.15
CA LEU A 282 8.60 15.46 6.41
C LEU A 282 8.58 16.28 5.12
N LYS A 283 7.42 16.87 4.81
CA LYS A 283 7.28 17.86 3.75
C LYS A 283 7.54 19.25 4.32
N ALA A 284 8.65 19.86 3.91
CA ALA A 284 9.03 21.22 4.25
C ALA A 284 8.92 22.11 3.00
N GLY A 285 7.77 22.75 2.80
CA GLY A 285 7.48 23.44 1.54
C GLY A 285 7.41 22.44 0.37
N ASN A 286 8.37 22.52 -0.54
CA ASN A 286 8.54 21.60 -1.67
C ASN A 286 9.65 20.55 -1.45
N ASP A 287 10.36 20.63 -0.33
CA ASP A 287 11.43 19.70 0.02
C ASP A 287 10.90 18.52 0.85
N PHE A 288 11.61 17.40 0.75
CA PHE A 288 11.38 16.21 1.55
C PHE A 288 12.58 15.94 2.44
N ILE A 289 12.32 15.74 3.72
CA ILE A 289 13.34 15.41 4.72
C ILE A 289 13.03 14.02 5.28
N PRO A 290 13.77 12.98 4.86
CA PRO A 290 13.60 11.64 5.39
C PRO A 290 13.84 11.56 6.91
N PHE A 291 13.01 10.76 7.59
CA PHE A 291 13.08 10.60 9.04
C PHE A 291 14.42 9.98 9.49
N ALA A 292 14.99 9.10 8.67
CA ALA A 292 16.28 8.46 8.93
C ALA A 292 17.44 9.46 9.10
N ARG A 293 17.33 10.68 8.53
CA ARG A 293 18.38 11.71 8.63
C ARG A 293 18.44 12.39 9.98
N PHE A 294 17.35 12.36 10.75
CA PHE A 294 17.25 13.02 12.05
C PHE A 294 16.82 12.08 13.19
N ALA A 295 16.55 10.80 12.89
CA ALA A 295 16.21 9.78 13.86
C ALA A 295 16.84 8.42 13.49
N PRO A 296 17.43 7.69 14.45
CA PRO A 296 17.98 6.36 14.19
C PRO A 296 16.95 5.37 13.62
N HIS A 297 17.38 4.47 12.74
CA HIS A 297 16.50 3.49 12.07
C HIS A 297 15.62 2.71 13.03
N ASP A 298 16.12 2.30 14.19
CA ASP A 298 15.32 1.53 15.15
C ASP A 298 14.23 2.36 15.82
N LYS A 299 14.43 3.68 15.99
CA LYS A 299 13.36 4.60 16.41
C LYS A 299 12.34 4.83 15.29
N VAL A 300 12.76 4.95 14.03
CA VAL A 300 11.80 5.08 12.91
C VAL A 300 10.99 3.79 12.76
N ARG A 301 11.61 2.62 12.89
CA ARG A 301 10.93 1.31 12.88
C ARG A 301 9.90 1.17 14.00
N SER A 302 10.15 1.74 15.19
CA SER A 302 9.21 1.58 16.31
C SER A 302 7.85 2.23 16.04
N LEU A 303 7.79 3.25 15.18
CA LEU A 303 6.55 3.93 14.78
C LEU A 303 5.49 2.98 14.20
N THR A 304 5.92 1.95 13.49
CA THR A 304 5.05 1.01 12.76
C THR A 304 5.27 -0.44 13.16
N ARG A 305 5.78 -0.70 14.38
CA ARG A 305 6.13 -2.06 14.79
C ARG A 305 4.97 -3.05 14.68
N ASN A 306 3.79 -2.61 15.10
CA ASN A 306 2.55 -3.41 15.09
C ASN A 306 1.45 -2.73 14.27
N SER A 307 1.81 -1.84 13.34
CA SER A 307 0.82 -1.07 12.60
C SER A 307 1.27 -0.70 11.20
N TYR A 308 0.32 -0.61 10.26
CA TYR A 308 0.58 -0.06 8.92
C TYR A 308 0.68 1.49 8.96
N LEU A 309 0.11 2.13 9.97
CA LEU A 309 0.03 3.58 10.12
C LEU A 309 0.83 4.05 11.34
N ILE A 310 1.35 5.28 11.27
CA ILE A 310 1.89 5.94 12.46
C ILE A 310 0.70 6.29 13.36
N ARG A 311 0.60 5.63 14.52
CA ARG A 311 -0.44 5.93 15.51
C ARG A 311 -0.09 7.22 16.26
N PRO A 312 -1.06 8.08 16.60
CA PRO A 312 -0.80 9.35 17.31
C PRO A 312 0.02 9.18 18.59
N GLU A 313 -0.30 8.18 19.41
CA GLU A 313 0.38 7.88 20.68
C GLU A 313 1.88 7.60 20.47
N ASN A 314 2.21 6.71 19.54
CA ASN A 314 3.59 6.38 19.20
C ASN A 314 4.32 7.56 18.54
N GLY A 315 3.60 8.35 17.74
CA GLY A 315 4.15 9.52 17.07
C GLY A 315 4.55 10.63 18.04
N GLU A 316 3.74 10.91 19.06
CA GLU A 316 4.02 11.98 20.02
C GLU A 316 5.31 11.74 20.79
N GLU A 317 5.49 10.53 21.34
CA GLU A 317 6.71 10.14 22.06
C GLU A 317 7.94 10.22 21.15
N PHE A 318 7.83 9.68 19.93
CA PHE A 318 8.90 9.73 18.94
C PHE A 318 9.33 11.17 18.61
N PHE A 319 8.39 12.06 18.30
CA PHE A 319 8.73 13.44 17.91
C PHE A 319 9.27 14.24 19.10
N LYS A 320 8.77 14.01 20.33
CA LYS A 320 9.34 14.62 21.54
C LYS A 320 10.80 14.23 21.73
N ASP A 321 11.10 12.95 21.63
CA ASP A 321 12.45 12.41 21.74
C ASP A 321 13.39 12.99 20.68
N VAL A 322 12.93 13.01 19.43
CA VAL A 322 13.68 13.56 18.30
C VAL A 322 13.96 15.05 18.52
N ILE A 323 12.98 15.84 18.94
CA ILE A 323 13.16 17.27 19.22
C ILE A 323 14.20 17.48 20.32
N ASN A 324 14.13 16.73 21.42
CA ASN A 324 15.09 16.83 22.52
C ASN A 324 16.52 16.46 22.10
N GLN A 325 16.66 15.41 21.30
CA GLN A 325 17.94 14.99 20.74
C GLN A 325 18.51 16.05 19.80
N LEU A 326 17.73 16.53 18.83
CA LEU A 326 18.15 17.55 17.86
C LEU A 326 18.55 18.86 18.55
N PHE A 327 17.82 19.25 19.60
CA PHE A 327 18.16 20.42 20.41
C PHE A 327 19.50 20.23 21.13
N SER A 328 19.73 19.05 21.70
CA SER A 328 20.99 18.71 22.38
C SER A 328 22.19 18.66 21.42
N GLU A 329 21.97 18.23 20.18
CA GLU A 329 22.98 18.16 19.11
C GLU A 329 23.18 19.49 18.37
N GLY A 330 22.35 20.51 18.61
CA GLY A 330 22.44 21.82 17.94
C GLY A 330 22.01 21.83 16.48
N LYS A 331 21.23 20.83 16.02
CA LYS A 331 20.76 20.70 14.62
C LYS A 331 19.51 21.55 14.35
N THR A 332 19.72 22.85 14.18
CA THR A 332 18.65 23.85 14.11
C THR A 332 17.81 23.80 12.83
N GLU A 333 18.36 23.27 11.73
CA GLU A 333 17.70 23.13 10.43
C GLU A 333 16.47 22.20 10.46
N TYR A 334 16.51 21.13 11.25
CA TYR A 334 15.37 20.22 11.42
C TYR A 334 14.37 20.75 12.46
N LEU A 335 14.87 21.46 13.48
CA LEU A 335 14.03 22.01 14.55
C LEU A 335 13.09 23.11 14.04
N SER A 336 13.50 23.90 13.05
CA SER A 336 12.64 24.93 12.45
C SER A 336 11.40 24.31 11.79
N VAL A 337 11.59 23.25 11.00
CA VAL A 337 10.50 22.52 10.32
C VAL A 337 9.56 21.87 11.33
N LEU A 338 10.11 21.20 12.36
CA LEU A 338 9.30 20.58 13.42
C LEU A 338 8.52 21.61 14.22
N ARG A 339 9.12 22.78 14.50
CA ARG A 339 8.44 23.89 15.18
C ARG A 339 7.26 24.40 14.37
N GLU A 340 7.41 24.61 13.06
CA GLU A 340 6.30 25.03 12.20
C GLU A 340 5.14 24.03 12.22
N LEU A 341 5.44 22.73 12.25
CA LEU A 341 4.43 21.68 12.37
C LEU A 341 3.69 21.77 13.72
N VAL A 342 4.43 21.91 14.82
CA VAL A 342 3.85 22.07 16.16
C VAL A 342 2.98 23.33 16.24
N ASP A 343 3.44 24.46 15.71
CA ASP A 343 2.69 25.72 15.70
C ASP A 343 1.38 25.60 14.89
N LYS A 344 1.36 24.82 13.81
CA LYS A 344 0.15 24.52 13.04
C LYS A 344 -0.81 23.60 13.81
N MET A 345 -0.30 22.60 14.53
CA MET A 345 -1.12 21.66 15.31
C MET A 345 -1.64 22.25 16.63
N TYR A 346 -0.90 23.19 17.22
CA TYR A 346 -1.21 23.82 18.50
C TYR A 346 -1.19 25.35 18.40
N PRO A 347 -2.04 25.96 17.55
CA PRO A 347 -2.01 27.40 17.36
C PRO A 347 -2.47 28.12 18.64
N PRO A 348 -1.78 29.20 19.06
CA PRO A 348 -2.00 29.81 20.37
C PRO A 348 -3.38 30.45 20.55
N LYS A 349 -4.07 30.74 19.44
CA LYS A 349 -5.36 31.46 19.43
C LYS A 349 -6.57 30.58 19.07
N LYS A 350 -6.38 29.29 18.77
CA LYS A 350 -7.46 28.38 18.39
C LYS A 350 -7.20 26.98 18.95
N ALA A 351 -8.11 26.47 19.77
CA ALA A 351 -8.11 25.06 20.10
C ALA A 351 -8.55 24.25 18.87
N LEU A 352 -7.69 23.36 18.40
CA LEU A 352 -8.03 22.37 17.39
C LEU A 352 -8.49 21.08 18.07
N THR A 353 -9.45 20.40 17.44
CA THR A 353 -9.82 19.04 17.78
C THR A 353 -8.69 18.06 17.45
N ASP A 354 -8.67 16.89 18.07
CA ASP A 354 -7.67 15.86 17.78
C ASP A 354 -7.73 15.42 16.31
N PHE A 355 -8.92 15.39 15.73
CA PHE A 355 -9.12 15.12 14.31
C PHE A 355 -8.49 16.18 13.40
N GLU A 356 -8.66 17.47 13.70
CA GLU A 356 -8.00 18.55 12.98
C GLU A 356 -6.47 18.46 13.09
N ARG A 357 -5.94 18.16 14.29
CA ARG A 357 -4.49 17.97 14.50
C ARG A 357 -3.95 16.78 13.73
N GLN A 358 -4.65 15.66 13.75
CA GLN A 358 -4.27 14.46 13.01
C GLN A 358 -4.20 14.77 11.51
N ARG A 359 -5.17 15.51 10.95
CA ARG A 359 -5.13 15.91 9.54
C ARG A 359 -3.94 16.80 9.19
N ILE A 360 -3.51 17.67 10.10
CA ILE A 360 -2.31 18.51 9.93
C ILE A 360 -1.04 17.64 9.98
N ALA A 361 -0.95 16.70 10.92
CA ALA A 361 0.18 15.77 11.00
C ALA A 361 0.25 14.89 9.75
N GLU A 362 -0.87 14.32 9.31
CA GLU A 362 -0.96 13.51 8.09
C GLU A 362 -0.57 14.30 6.83
N SER A 363 -0.92 15.59 6.74
CA SER A 363 -0.55 16.42 5.59
C SER A 363 0.92 16.82 5.58
N ALA A 364 1.61 16.75 6.72
CA ALA A 364 3.04 17.07 6.83
C ALA A 364 3.95 15.86 6.54
N VAL A 365 3.43 14.64 6.60
CA VAL A 365 4.21 13.43 6.37
C VAL A 365 3.98 12.90 4.95
N ARG A 366 5.04 12.45 4.29
CA ARG A 366 5.00 11.68 3.04
C ARG A 366 5.64 10.32 3.26
N THR A 367 5.14 9.33 2.53
CA THR A 367 5.67 7.97 2.62
C THR A 367 5.92 7.38 1.25
N ILE A 368 7.08 6.74 1.07
CA ILE A 368 7.32 5.84 -0.05
C ILE A 368 7.31 4.40 0.49
N TYR A 369 6.45 3.57 -0.08
CA TYR A 369 6.43 2.14 0.13
C TYR A 369 7.00 1.46 -1.11
N VAL A 370 7.96 0.56 -0.93
CA VAL A 370 8.47 -0.30 -2.00
C VAL A 370 8.10 -1.73 -1.67
N HIS A 371 7.30 -2.35 -2.53
CA HIS A 371 6.75 -3.67 -2.31
C HIS A 371 7.11 -4.63 -3.44
N ALA A 372 7.63 -5.80 -3.10
CA ALA A 372 7.79 -6.90 -4.03
C ALA A 372 6.80 -8.02 -3.67
N HIS A 373 5.85 -8.31 -4.57
CA HIS A 373 5.04 -9.52 -4.45
C HIS A 373 5.85 -10.76 -4.84
N MET A 374 5.31 -11.95 -4.54
CA MET A 374 5.86 -13.22 -5.01
C MET A 374 5.11 -13.70 -6.25
N ASP A 375 5.83 -14.39 -7.11
CA ASP A 375 5.30 -15.23 -8.17
C ASP A 375 5.98 -16.61 -8.14
N GLU A 376 5.72 -17.45 -9.14
CA GLU A 376 6.23 -18.81 -9.23
C GLU A 376 7.77 -18.93 -9.11
N ASP A 377 8.53 -17.92 -9.55
CA ASP A 377 10.00 -17.97 -9.51
C ASP A 377 10.58 -17.59 -8.14
N THR A 378 9.77 -16.91 -7.30
CA THR A 378 10.24 -16.18 -6.13
C THR A 378 9.46 -16.51 -4.86
N PHE A 379 8.58 -17.50 -4.95
CA PHE A 379 7.78 -17.95 -3.82
C PHE A 379 8.68 -18.46 -2.69
N ASP A 380 8.39 -18.00 -1.48
CA ASP A 380 9.15 -18.27 -0.28
C ASP A 380 8.17 -18.40 0.90
N CYS A 381 8.19 -19.56 1.56
CA CYS A 381 7.31 -19.84 2.68
C CYS A 381 7.57 -18.88 3.85
N SER A 382 8.81 -18.43 4.08
CA SER A 382 9.12 -17.48 5.16
C SER A 382 8.40 -16.14 4.95
N ARG A 383 8.35 -15.66 3.70
CA ARG A 383 7.58 -14.47 3.32
C ARG A 383 6.08 -14.67 3.47
N ALA A 384 5.57 -15.84 3.10
CA ALA A 384 4.14 -16.17 3.24
C ALA A 384 3.70 -16.25 4.70
N MET A 385 4.51 -16.85 5.57
CA MET A 385 4.25 -16.95 7.02
C MET A 385 4.26 -15.59 7.73
N LEU A 386 4.95 -14.59 7.17
CA LEU A 386 5.12 -13.25 7.73
C LEU A 386 4.34 -12.17 6.97
N CYS A 387 3.34 -12.57 6.18
CA CYS A 387 2.58 -11.63 5.37
C CYS A 387 1.46 -10.97 6.19
N PRO A 388 1.50 -9.66 6.44
CA PRO A 388 0.44 -8.97 7.17
C PRO A 388 -0.77 -8.59 6.28
N ASP A 389 -0.65 -8.83 4.98
CA ASP A 389 -1.64 -8.47 3.96
C ASP A 389 -2.44 -9.72 3.58
N LEU A 390 -3.69 -9.82 4.05
CA LEU A 390 -4.49 -11.04 3.96
C LEU A 390 -5.73 -10.84 3.10
N VAL A 391 -6.05 -11.82 2.26
CA VAL A 391 -7.25 -11.85 1.41
C VAL A 391 -8.31 -12.71 2.08
N PRO A 392 -9.54 -12.19 2.26
CA PRO A 392 -10.68 -12.99 2.70
C PRO A 392 -11.24 -13.76 1.51
N SER A 393 -11.10 -15.09 1.50
CA SER A 393 -11.49 -15.95 0.36
C SER A 393 -12.86 -16.61 0.57
N GLU A 394 -13.04 -17.28 1.70
CA GLU A 394 -14.30 -17.93 2.11
C GLU A 394 -14.59 -17.53 3.56
N PRO A 395 -15.84 -17.67 4.05
CA PRO A 395 -16.12 -17.50 5.47
C PRO A 395 -15.15 -18.35 6.30
N GLY A 396 -14.23 -17.70 7.02
CA GLY A 396 -13.24 -18.39 7.87
C GLY A 396 -11.79 -18.44 7.35
N LEU A 397 -11.47 -17.98 6.12
CA LEU A 397 -10.10 -18.05 5.58
C LEU A 397 -9.47 -16.69 5.27
N LEU A 398 -8.48 -16.27 6.10
CA LEU A 398 -7.60 -15.12 5.85
C LEU A 398 -6.29 -15.64 5.26
N ILE A 399 -6.12 -15.49 3.95
CA ILE A 399 -5.00 -16.10 3.22
C ILE A 399 -3.97 -15.02 2.86
N PRO A 400 -2.66 -15.20 3.11
CA PRO A 400 -1.63 -14.28 2.65
C PRO A 400 -1.79 -13.90 1.17
N ALA A 401 -1.74 -12.61 0.84
CA ALA A 401 -2.15 -12.12 -0.48
C ALA A 401 -1.40 -12.78 -1.65
N CYS A 402 -0.08 -12.95 -1.55
CA CYS A 402 0.68 -13.64 -2.59
C CYS A 402 0.33 -15.13 -2.67
N THR A 403 0.11 -15.78 -1.53
CA THR A 403 -0.35 -17.17 -1.48
C THR A 403 -1.73 -17.32 -2.12
N TYR A 404 -2.66 -16.41 -1.82
CA TYR A 404 -3.98 -16.41 -2.45
C TYR A 404 -3.86 -16.32 -3.97
N ASN A 405 -3.10 -15.34 -4.48
CA ASN A 405 -2.98 -15.13 -5.93
C ASN A 405 -2.28 -16.29 -6.66
N LEU A 406 -1.38 -17.03 -6.01
CA LEU A 406 -0.65 -18.14 -6.64
C LEU A 406 -1.36 -19.50 -6.51
N PHE A 407 -2.04 -19.76 -5.39
CA PHE A 407 -2.52 -21.11 -5.07
C PHE A 407 -4.02 -21.22 -4.84
N TYR A 408 -4.72 -20.13 -4.54
CA TYR A 408 -6.14 -20.17 -4.15
C TYR A 408 -7.07 -19.40 -5.07
N ARG A 409 -6.59 -18.38 -5.78
CA ARG A 409 -7.42 -17.61 -6.73
C ARG A 409 -8.00 -18.50 -7.82
N MET A 410 -7.22 -19.49 -8.27
CA MET A 410 -7.65 -20.48 -9.27
C MET A 410 -8.75 -21.43 -8.77
N LYS A 411 -8.99 -21.46 -7.45
CA LYS A 411 -10.05 -22.24 -6.79
C LYS A 411 -11.28 -21.39 -6.49
N ASP A 412 -11.23 -20.09 -6.80
CA ASP A 412 -12.29 -19.14 -6.53
C ASP A 412 -13.03 -18.83 -7.83
N ASP A 413 -14.16 -19.51 -8.04
CA ASP A 413 -14.98 -19.38 -9.24
C ASP A 413 -15.47 -17.94 -9.47
N ARG A 414 -15.46 -17.06 -8.46
CA ARG A 414 -15.78 -15.64 -8.68
C ARG A 414 -14.69 -14.94 -9.47
N PHE A 415 -13.44 -15.36 -9.35
CA PHE A 415 -12.28 -14.64 -9.90
C PHE A 415 -11.49 -15.45 -10.92
N TYR A 416 -11.78 -16.73 -11.12
CA TYR A 416 -11.09 -17.56 -12.09
C TYR A 416 -12.05 -18.49 -12.84
N ALA A 417 -11.74 -18.73 -14.11
CA ALA A 417 -12.28 -19.83 -14.91
C ALA A 417 -11.16 -20.39 -15.78
N GLU A 418 -11.16 -21.71 -15.93
CA GLU A 418 -10.25 -22.38 -16.85
C GLU A 418 -10.61 -21.98 -18.29
N GLU A 419 -9.64 -21.51 -19.07
CA GLU A 419 -9.86 -21.21 -20.49
C GLU A 419 -10.23 -22.53 -21.19
N ALA A 420 -11.39 -22.59 -21.86
CA ALA A 420 -11.75 -23.75 -22.68
C ALA A 420 -10.69 -23.91 -23.78
N GLY A 421 -9.89 -24.96 -23.69
CA GLY A 421 -8.71 -25.22 -24.54
C GLY A 421 -9.01 -25.46 -26.01
#